data_AF-A0AAU5SVB6-F1
#
_entry.id   AF-A0AAU5SVB6-F1
#
_cell.length_a   1.000
_cell.length_b   1.000
_cell.length_c   1.000
_cell.angle_alpha   90.00
_cell.angle_beta   90.00
_cell.angle_gamma   90.00
#
_symmetry.space_group_name_H-M   'P 1'
#
loop_
_entity.id
_entity.type
_entity.pdbx_description
1 polymer ?
#
loop_
_entity_poly.entity_id
_entity_poly.type
_entity_poly.pdbx_seq_one_letter_code
_entity_poly.pdbx_strand_id
1 'polypeptide(L)'
;MPTRPVAPPAGVMGWANLGMDIVSVTRVRRLLTEYGEDFFERMLTPGELADCRCSTRLDVLSLCGRIAAKEAAFKTLRVGGRFLPWRDIVVRRCEGGWPLVELHRAAAVMAADSGITAITVSISHDVDYAVAVAAPVLEPGSPGPPLPRPLPGPAGPVQATRASTGTTSPRRTTMSNGLQQLKNWLLARHSELDDIAPDLDLIEHRLIDSLSFVEFVFLLEQHSGKPIQMETLEVDEIRTLGAIEKHFFPLEVGRA
;
A
#
# COMPACT_ATOMS: atom_id res chain seq x y z
N MET A 1 23.34 14.93 20.61
CA MET A 1 22.54 14.81 19.39
C MET A 1 22.31 13.33 19.13
N PRO A 2 21.08 12.84 18.93
CA PRO A 2 20.92 11.47 18.48
C PRO A 2 21.35 11.44 17.01
N THR A 3 22.56 10.95 16.75
CA THR A 3 22.99 10.64 15.38
C THR A 3 22.04 9.59 14.87
N ARG A 4 21.13 9.97 13.95
CA ARG A 4 20.34 9.02 13.18
C ARG A 4 21.31 7.96 12.63
N PRO A 5 21.02 6.65 12.73
CA PRO A 5 21.91 5.63 12.21
C PRO A 5 22.27 5.97 10.76
N VAL A 6 23.57 6.17 10.51
CA VAL A 6 24.07 6.44 9.16
C VAL A 6 24.15 5.09 8.47
N ALA A 7 23.53 4.96 7.30
CA ALA A 7 23.73 3.78 6.46
C ALA A 7 25.25 3.61 6.26
N PRO A 8 25.81 2.42 6.46
CA PRO A 8 27.23 2.17 6.38
C PRO A 8 27.72 2.46 4.96
N PRO A 9 29.02 2.72 4.81
CA PRO A 9 29.59 3.18 3.56
C PRO A 9 29.27 2.24 2.39
N ALA A 10 29.05 2.83 1.22
CA ALA A 10 28.97 2.11 -0.04
C ALA A 10 30.26 1.28 -0.21
N GLY A 11 30.14 -0.03 -0.05
CA GLY A 11 31.20 -1.01 -0.23
C GLY A 11 30.85 -2.01 -1.32
N VAL A 12 31.82 -2.87 -1.66
CA VAL A 12 31.77 -3.83 -2.78
C VAL A 12 30.60 -4.83 -2.67
N MET A 13 30.11 -5.08 -1.45
CA MET A 13 28.81 -5.71 -1.20
C MET A 13 27.83 -4.65 -0.69
N GLY A 14 26.80 -4.36 -1.47
CA GLY A 14 25.68 -3.52 -1.04
C GLY A 14 24.80 -4.24 -0.01
N TRP A 15 23.80 -3.52 0.51
CA TRP A 15 22.90 -4.05 1.53
C TRP A 15 21.98 -5.12 0.95
N ALA A 16 21.82 -6.26 1.60
CA ALA A 16 20.69 -7.14 1.33
C ALA A 16 19.43 -6.48 1.91
N ASN A 17 18.62 -5.84 1.06
CA ASN A 17 17.38 -5.22 1.48
C ASN A 17 16.34 -6.31 1.79
N LEU A 18 16.16 -6.63 3.06
CA LEU A 18 15.12 -7.56 3.48
C LEU A 18 13.74 -6.90 3.49
N GLY A 19 12.74 -7.65 3.08
CA GLY A 19 11.34 -7.30 3.19
C GLY A 19 10.61 -8.36 4.00
N MET A 20 9.71 -7.92 4.88
CA MET A 20 8.85 -8.81 5.66
C MET A 20 7.46 -8.23 5.74
N ASP A 21 6.47 -9.11 5.66
CA ASP A 21 5.08 -8.74 5.84
C ASP A 21 4.27 -9.83 6.55
N ILE A 22 3.19 -9.40 7.21
CA ILE A 22 2.25 -10.26 7.92
C ILE A 22 0.82 -9.86 7.58
N VAL A 23 0.00 -10.84 7.20
CA VAL A 23 -1.38 -10.66 6.78
C VAL A 23 -2.30 -11.46 7.69
N SER A 24 -3.32 -10.79 8.24
CA SER A 24 -4.36 -11.43 9.06
C SER A 24 -5.34 -12.22 8.20
N VAL A 25 -5.51 -13.49 8.52
CA VAL A 25 -6.48 -14.40 7.87
C VAL A 25 -7.91 -13.93 8.11
N THR A 26 -8.22 -13.48 9.33
CA THR A 26 -9.53 -12.92 9.69
C THR A 26 -9.87 -11.72 8.82
N ARG A 27 -8.91 -10.82 8.60
CA ARG A 27 -9.09 -9.64 7.75
C ARG A 27 -9.37 -10.02 6.30
N VAL A 28 -8.57 -10.91 5.71
CA VAL A 28 -8.76 -11.34 4.31
C VAL A 28 -10.08 -12.10 4.14
N ARG A 29 -10.46 -12.94 5.11
CA ARG A 29 -11.77 -13.63 5.11
C ARG A 29 -12.92 -12.64 5.12
N ARG A 30 -12.86 -11.58 5.94
CA ARG A 30 -13.87 -10.51 5.95
C ARG A 30 -13.95 -9.85 4.57
N LEU A 31 -12.81 -9.43 4.01
CA LEU A 31 -12.76 -8.78 2.69
C LEU A 31 -13.35 -9.67 1.58
N LEU A 32 -13.05 -10.97 1.58
CA LEU A 32 -13.64 -11.93 0.64
C LEU A 32 -15.14 -12.11 0.83
N THR A 33 -15.62 -12.06 2.07
CA THR A 33 -17.05 -12.17 2.38
C THR A 33 -17.82 -10.93 1.96
N GLU A 34 -17.24 -9.75 2.19
CA GLU A 34 -17.88 -8.45 2.00
C GLU A 34 -17.85 -7.98 0.54
N TYR A 35 -16.72 -8.21 -0.15
CA TYR A 35 -16.48 -7.68 -1.50
C TYR A 35 -16.35 -8.74 -2.59
N GLY A 36 -16.29 -10.03 -2.22
CA GLY A 36 -16.20 -11.12 -3.19
C GLY A 36 -14.81 -11.24 -3.86
N GLU A 37 -14.76 -12.03 -4.93
CA GLU A 37 -13.51 -12.36 -5.62
C GLU A 37 -12.96 -11.18 -6.46
N ASP A 38 -13.84 -10.34 -7.01
CA ASP A 38 -13.49 -9.16 -7.82
C ASP A 38 -12.57 -8.19 -7.07
N PHE A 39 -12.70 -8.12 -5.75
CA PHE A 39 -11.79 -7.35 -4.90
C PHE A 39 -10.34 -7.84 -5.01
N PHE A 40 -10.14 -9.16 -5.07
CA PHE A 40 -8.82 -9.76 -5.15
C PHE A 40 -8.22 -9.70 -6.55
N GLU A 41 -9.01 -9.54 -7.61
CA GLU A 41 -8.52 -9.30 -8.98
C GLU A 41 -7.73 -7.98 -9.11
N ARG A 42 -7.94 -7.06 -8.16
CA ARG A 42 -7.15 -5.83 -8.06
C ARG A 42 -5.73 -6.08 -7.58
N MET A 43 -5.53 -7.13 -6.78
CA MET A 43 -4.24 -7.45 -6.17
C MET A 43 -3.51 -8.60 -6.85
N LEU A 44 -4.26 -9.55 -7.41
CA LEU A 44 -3.77 -10.82 -7.91
C LEU A 44 -4.08 -10.96 -9.40
N THR A 45 -3.14 -11.50 -10.15
CA THR A 45 -3.37 -11.84 -11.55
C THR A 45 -4.32 -13.04 -11.67
N PRO A 46 -4.96 -13.26 -12.83
CA PRO A 46 -5.81 -14.43 -13.05
C PRO A 46 -5.10 -15.76 -12.76
N GLY A 47 -3.80 -15.85 -13.09
CA GLY A 47 -3.00 -17.03 -12.80
C GLY A 47 -2.78 -17.24 -11.30
N GLU A 48 -2.54 -16.18 -10.54
CA GLU A 48 -2.39 -16.29 -9.08
C GLU A 48 -3.70 -16.67 -8.39
N LEU A 49 -4.83 -16.11 -8.84
CA LEU A 49 -6.14 -16.47 -8.31
C LEU A 49 -6.47 -17.93 -8.61
N ALA A 50 -6.13 -18.42 -9.80
CA ALA A 50 -6.28 -19.83 -10.15
C ALA A 50 -5.44 -20.73 -9.22
N ASP A 51 -4.19 -20.36 -8.93
CA ASP A 51 -3.31 -21.08 -7.99
C ASP A 51 -3.87 -21.08 -6.55
N CYS A 52 -4.63 -20.05 -6.17
CA CYS A 52 -5.25 -19.95 -4.86
C CYS A 52 -6.59 -20.70 -4.74
N ARG A 53 -7.07 -21.38 -5.79
CA ARG A 53 -8.34 -22.12 -5.70
C ARG A 53 -8.14 -23.52 -5.12
N CYS A 54 -8.99 -23.85 -4.15
CA CYS A 54 -9.22 -25.22 -3.71
C CYS A 54 -10.64 -25.61 -4.12
N SER A 55 -10.77 -26.50 -5.12
CA SER A 55 -12.05 -26.78 -5.79
C SER A 55 -12.63 -25.50 -6.41
N THR A 56 -13.90 -25.17 -6.14
CA THR A 56 -14.59 -24.01 -6.73
C THR A 56 -14.40 -22.70 -5.97
N ARG A 57 -13.72 -22.70 -4.82
CA ARG A 57 -13.59 -21.52 -3.95
C ARG A 57 -12.14 -21.09 -3.81
N LEU A 58 -11.94 -19.79 -3.59
CA LEU A 58 -10.63 -19.26 -3.17
C LEU A 58 -10.30 -19.75 -1.76
N ASP A 59 -9.08 -20.27 -1.60
CA ASP A 59 -8.50 -20.60 -0.32
C ASP A 59 -7.92 -19.35 0.35
N VAL A 60 -8.44 -19.02 1.54
CA VAL A 60 -8.09 -17.78 2.24
C VAL A 60 -6.63 -17.76 2.67
N LEU A 61 -6.07 -18.90 3.09
CA LEU A 61 -4.65 -18.97 3.49
C LEU A 61 -3.72 -18.71 2.30
N SER A 62 -4.05 -19.28 1.15
CA SER A 62 -3.33 -19.03 -0.11
C SER A 62 -3.38 -17.55 -0.52
N LEU A 63 -4.56 -16.90 -0.41
CA LEU A 63 -4.68 -15.46 -0.64
C LEU A 63 -3.79 -14.65 0.31
N CYS A 64 -3.82 -14.95 1.61
CA CYS A 64 -2.99 -14.27 2.61
C CYS A 64 -1.50 -14.43 2.30
N GLY A 65 -1.06 -15.63 1.95
CA GLY A 65 0.32 -15.91 1.59
C GLY A 65 0.79 -15.11 0.37
N ARG A 66 -0.05 -14.98 -0.67
CA ARG A 66 0.27 -14.16 -1.85
C ARG A 66 0.34 -12.68 -1.54
N ILE A 67 -0.61 -12.16 -0.76
CA ILE A 67 -0.63 -10.75 -0.34
C ILE A 67 0.65 -10.44 0.46
N ALA A 68 0.95 -11.25 1.48
CA ALA A 68 2.16 -11.10 2.28
C ALA A 68 3.43 -11.14 1.42
N ALA A 69 3.51 -12.09 0.48
CA ALA A 69 4.66 -12.23 -0.40
C ALA A 69 4.88 -11.01 -1.30
N LYS A 70 3.81 -10.41 -1.84
CA LYS A 70 3.88 -9.20 -2.67
C LYS A 70 4.35 -7.99 -1.85
N GLU A 71 3.79 -7.81 -0.65
CA GLU A 71 4.21 -6.73 0.25
C GLU A 71 5.67 -6.89 0.69
N ALA A 72 6.07 -8.12 1.06
CA ALA A 72 7.44 -8.43 1.42
C ALA A 72 8.39 -8.12 0.25
N ALA A 73 8.06 -8.57 -0.97
CA ALA A 73 8.86 -8.29 -2.17
C ALA A 73 8.99 -6.78 -2.43
N PHE A 74 7.90 -6.01 -2.36
CA PHE A 74 7.94 -4.56 -2.55
C PHE A 74 8.81 -3.84 -1.50
N LYS A 75 8.76 -4.29 -0.25
CA LYS A 75 9.60 -3.73 0.83
C LYS A 75 11.10 -3.93 0.57
N THR A 76 11.50 -4.96 -0.17
CA THR A 76 12.91 -5.12 -0.59
C THR A 76 13.37 -4.00 -1.54
N LEU A 77 12.45 -3.40 -2.31
CA LEU A 77 12.76 -2.36 -3.29
C LEU A 77 13.11 -1.01 -2.63
N ARG A 78 12.66 -0.77 -1.38
CA ARG A 78 12.91 0.48 -0.61
C ARG A 78 12.58 1.77 -1.38
N VAL A 79 11.56 1.72 -2.23
CA VAL A 79 11.06 2.89 -2.95
C VAL A 79 10.09 3.69 -2.07
N GLY A 80 10.25 5.01 -2.05
CA GLY A 80 9.35 5.94 -1.34
C GLY A 80 8.42 6.66 -2.31
N GLY A 81 7.25 7.09 -1.85
CA GLY A 81 6.31 7.87 -2.67
C GLY A 81 5.72 7.11 -3.85
N ARG A 82 5.60 5.78 -3.73
CA ARG A 82 5.01 4.89 -4.72
C ARG A 82 4.05 3.94 -4.01
N PHE A 83 2.90 3.66 -4.62
CA PHE A 83 2.04 2.57 -4.18
C PHE A 83 2.63 1.22 -4.59
N LEU A 84 2.23 0.18 -3.86
CA LEU A 84 2.51 -1.21 -4.21
C LEU A 84 1.84 -1.55 -5.55
N PRO A 85 2.60 -1.83 -6.63
CA PRO A 85 2.01 -2.20 -7.91
C PRO A 85 1.61 -3.68 -7.87
N TRP A 86 0.50 -3.98 -7.20
CA TRP A 86 0.10 -5.34 -6.82
C TRP A 86 0.14 -6.36 -7.97
N ARG A 87 -0.38 -6.00 -9.14
CA ARG A 87 -0.44 -6.90 -10.32
C ARG A 87 0.87 -7.01 -11.09
N ASP A 88 1.85 -6.16 -10.78
CA ASP A 88 3.18 -6.18 -11.39
C ASP A 88 4.17 -7.02 -10.59
N ILE A 89 3.85 -7.33 -9.33
CA ILE A 89 4.57 -8.32 -8.53
C ILE A 89 3.74 -9.60 -8.54
N VAL A 90 4.18 -10.61 -9.29
CA VAL A 90 3.46 -11.88 -9.45
C VAL A 90 4.17 -12.97 -8.66
N VAL A 91 3.43 -13.70 -7.84
CA VAL A 91 3.96 -14.80 -7.03
C VAL A 91 3.38 -16.11 -7.53
N ARG A 92 4.20 -16.91 -8.23
CA ARG A 92 3.78 -18.21 -8.77
C ARG A 92 4.34 -19.36 -7.94
N ARG A 93 3.68 -20.52 -8.03
CA ARG A 93 4.25 -21.78 -7.53
C ARG A 93 5.06 -22.43 -8.65
N CYS A 94 6.32 -22.75 -8.42
CA CYS A 94 7.10 -23.53 -9.38
C CYS A 94 6.71 -25.03 -9.33
N GLU A 95 7.24 -25.84 -10.25
CA GLU A 95 7.03 -27.29 -10.27
C GLU A 95 7.42 -27.99 -8.95
N GLY A 96 8.53 -27.56 -8.33
CA GLY A 96 8.97 -28.09 -7.04
C GLY A 96 8.18 -27.59 -5.82
N GLY A 97 7.14 -26.77 -6.04
CA GLY A 97 6.19 -26.35 -5.02
C GLY A 97 6.56 -25.10 -4.22
N TRP A 98 7.76 -24.53 -4.38
CA TRP A 98 8.16 -23.27 -3.72
C TRP A 98 7.67 -22.03 -4.49
N PRO A 99 7.50 -20.88 -3.81
CA PRO A 99 7.07 -19.65 -4.46
C PRO A 99 8.22 -18.98 -5.23
N LEU A 100 7.90 -18.41 -6.39
CA LEU A 100 8.79 -17.58 -7.21
C LEU A 100 8.15 -16.20 -7.42
N VAL A 101 8.98 -15.14 -7.37
CA VAL A 101 8.56 -13.77 -7.63
C VAL A 101 8.96 -13.38 -9.05
N GLU A 102 8.00 -12.87 -9.81
CA GLU A 102 8.21 -12.24 -11.10
C GLU A 102 7.85 -10.76 -10.99
N LEU A 103 8.72 -9.89 -11.51
CA LEU A 103 8.52 -8.46 -11.52
C LEU A 103 8.26 -7.99 -12.95
N HIS A 104 7.17 -7.27 -13.14
CA HIS A 104 6.72 -6.77 -14.43
C HIS A 104 6.59 -5.24 -14.39
N ARG A 105 6.55 -4.59 -15.55
CA ARG A 105 6.18 -3.16 -15.73
C ARG A 105 6.75 -2.23 -14.64
N ALA A 106 5.91 -1.61 -13.80
CA ALA A 106 6.36 -0.64 -12.81
C ALA A 106 7.22 -1.28 -11.71
N ALA A 107 6.90 -2.51 -11.29
CA ALA A 107 7.71 -3.25 -10.33
C ALA A 107 9.11 -3.57 -10.86
N ALA A 108 9.22 -3.93 -12.15
CA ALA A 108 10.51 -4.19 -12.79
C ALA A 108 11.38 -2.92 -12.89
N VAL A 109 10.77 -1.78 -13.22
CA VAL A 109 11.46 -0.47 -13.22
C VAL A 109 11.96 -0.12 -11.82
N MET A 110 11.10 -0.25 -10.80
CA MET A 110 11.48 0.02 -9.41
C MET A 110 12.63 -0.89 -8.93
N ALA A 111 12.63 -2.16 -9.33
CA ALA A 111 13.71 -3.08 -9.00
C ALA A 111 15.03 -2.71 -9.69
N ALA A 112 14.98 -2.35 -10.97
CA ALA A 112 16.16 -1.87 -11.70
C ALA A 112 16.75 -0.60 -11.08
N ASP A 113 15.90 0.38 -10.73
CA ASP A 113 16.31 1.62 -10.06
C ASP A 113 16.96 1.35 -8.69
N SER A 114 16.49 0.31 -8.01
CA SER A 114 17.05 -0.17 -6.74
C SER A 114 18.22 -1.14 -6.92
N GLY A 115 18.69 -1.42 -8.14
CA GLY A 115 19.81 -2.35 -8.38
C GLY A 115 19.52 -3.81 -8.03
N ILE A 116 18.25 -4.21 -8.04
CA ILE A 116 17.78 -5.57 -7.74
C ILE A 116 17.36 -6.25 -9.04
N THR A 117 18.00 -7.37 -9.37
CA THR A 117 17.69 -8.15 -10.59
C THR A 117 16.63 -9.21 -10.35
N ALA A 118 16.63 -9.82 -9.16
CA ALA A 118 15.69 -10.86 -8.78
C ALA A 118 15.44 -10.82 -7.26
N ILE A 119 14.28 -11.34 -6.86
CA ILE A 119 13.85 -11.45 -5.46
C ILE A 119 13.48 -12.91 -5.19
N THR A 120 13.98 -13.45 -4.08
CA THR A 120 13.50 -14.71 -3.50
C THR A 120 12.53 -14.42 -2.37
N VAL A 121 11.55 -15.30 -2.17
CA VAL A 121 10.55 -15.19 -1.10
C VAL A 121 10.34 -16.53 -0.42
N SER A 122 10.08 -16.47 0.89
CA SER A 122 9.58 -17.59 1.68
C SER A 122 8.25 -17.19 2.30
N ILE A 123 7.29 -18.10 2.28
CA ILE A 123 5.93 -17.89 2.80
C ILE A 123 5.69 -18.94 3.88
N SER A 124 5.14 -18.51 5.01
CA SER A 124 4.64 -19.37 6.07
C SER A 124 3.23 -18.91 6.43
N HIS A 125 2.36 -19.82 6.84
CA HIS A 125 1.05 -19.45 7.35
C HIS A 125 0.64 -20.39 8.47
N ASP A 126 -0.19 -19.86 9.36
CA ASP A 126 -0.89 -20.59 10.41
C ASP A 126 -2.37 -20.15 10.40
N VAL A 127 -3.16 -20.62 11.36
CA VAL A 127 -4.61 -20.39 11.44
C VAL A 127 -4.98 -18.91 11.32
N ASP A 128 -4.24 -18.04 12.01
CA ASP A 128 -4.61 -16.62 12.14
C ASP A 128 -3.83 -15.68 11.21
N TYR A 129 -2.65 -16.09 10.75
CA TYR A 129 -1.73 -15.21 10.03
C TYR A 129 -0.98 -15.94 8.90
N ALA A 130 -0.72 -15.21 7.82
CA ALA A 130 0.33 -15.54 6.86
C ALA A 130 1.47 -14.54 6.99
N VAL A 131 2.71 -15.02 6.87
CA VAL A 131 3.94 -14.23 6.93
C VAL A 131 4.75 -14.52 5.67
N ALA A 132 5.37 -13.49 5.12
CA ALA A 132 6.35 -13.68 4.07
C ALA A 132 7.62 -12.88 4.38
N VAL A 133 8.76 -13.46 3.97
CA VAL A 133 10.07 -12.80 4.01
C VAL A 133 10.65 -12.86 2.61
N ALA A 134 11.14 -11.73 2.12
CA ALA A 134 11.74 -11.59 0.80
C ALA A 134 13.14 -10.98 0.90
N ALA A 135 14.01 -11.37 -0.03
CA ALA A 135 15.37 -10.85 -0.14
C ALA A 135 15.79 -10.77 -1.62
N PRO A 136 16.65 -9.81 -1.99
CA PRO A 136 17.26 -9.79 -3.31
C PRO A 136 18.17 -10.99 -3.50
N VAL A 137 18.15 -11.58 -4.69
CA VAL A 137 19.14 -12.57 -5.12
C VAL A 137 20.40 -11.82 -5.52
N LEU A 138 21.51 -12.09 -4.83
CA LEU A 138 22.79 -11.44 -5.10
C LEU A 138 23.63 -12.35 -6.01
N GLU A 139 23.97 -11.84 -7.19
CA GLU A 139 24.94 -12.48 -8.07
C GLU A 139 26.35 -12.33 -7.47
N PRO A 140 27.17 -13.41 -7.41
CA PRO A 140 28.54 -13.32 -6.95
C PRO A 140 29.34 -12.28 -7.76
N GLY A 141 29.88 -11.26 -7.08
CA GLY A 141 30.71 -10.22 -7.71
C GLY A 141 29.94 -9.01 -8.25
N SER A 142 28.61 -9.01 -8.19
CA SER A 142 27.81 -7.81 -8.51
C SER A 142 27.84 -6.81 -7.35
N PRO A 143 28.04 -5.50 -7.61
CA PRO A 143 27.86 -4.49 -6.58
C PRO A 143 26.43 -4.60 -6.05
N GLY A 144 26.26 -4.65 -4.74
CA GLY A 144 24.92 -4.73 -4.17
C GLY A 144 24.12 -3.44 -4.43
N PRO A 145 22.80 -3.47 -4.17
CA PRO A 145 21.90 -2.39 -4.53
C PRO A 145 22.34 -1.05 -3.91
N PRO A 146 22.29 0.08 -4.65
CA PRO A 146 22.63 1.38 -4.12
C PRO A 146 21.71 1.74 -2.95
N LEU A 147 22.23 2.50 -1.99
CA LEU A 147 21.44 2.95 -0.85
C LEU A 147 20.29 3.86 -1.32
N PRO A 148 19.08 3.74 -0.73
CA PRO A 148 18.01 4.67 -1.02
C PRO A 148 18.46 6.10 -0.70
N ARG A 149 18.04 7.08 -1.50
CA ARG A 149 18.25 8.50 -1.16
C ARG A 149 17.61 8.78 0.19
N PRO A 150 18.26 9.57 1.07
CA PRO A 150 17.64 9.97 2.33
C PRO A 150 16.26 10.57 2.04
N LEU A 151 15.22 10.04 2.69
CA LEU A 151 13.92 10.70 2.70
C LEU A 151 14.11 12.13 3.23
N PRO A 152 13.40 13.14 2.69
CA PRO A 152 13.37 14.45 3.31
C PRO A 152 13.03 14.29 4.79
N GLY A 153 13.73 15.01 5.65
CA GLY A 153 13.49 14.95 7.09
C GLY A 153 12.01 15.21 7.38
N PRO A 154 11.46 14.67 8.48
CA PRO A 154 10.12 15.06 8.91
C PRO A 154 10.07 16.58 8.94
N ALA A 155 9.01 17.17 8.37
CA ALA A 155 8.73 18.57 8.63
C ALA A 155 8.85 18.77 10.14
N GLY A 156 9.66 19.76 10.56
CA GLY A 156 9.83 20.04 11.98
C GLY A 156 8.46 20.15 12.66
N PRO A 157 8.35 19.86 13.97
CA PRO A 157 7.07 19.86 14.66
C PRO A 157 6.30 21.11 14.27
N VAL A 158 5.18 20.91 13.57
CA VAL A 158 4.28 22.00 13.20
C VAL A 158 3.89 22.63 14.53
N GLN A 159 4.37 23.85 14.76
CA GLN A 159 3.97 24.61 15.92
C GLN A 159 2.46 24.77 15.80
N ALA A 160 1.73 24.09 16.69
CA ALA A 160 0.33 24.41 16.93
C ALA A 160 0.30 25.85 17.47
N THR A 161 0.26 26.83 16.57
CA THR A 161 -0.10 28.19 16.94
C THR A 161 -1.53 28.12 17.45
N ARG A 162 -1.71 28.39 18.75
CA ARG A 162 -3.03 28.61 19.33
C ARG A 162 -3.74 29.66 18.47
N ALA A 163 -4.83 29.25 17.83
CA ALA A 163 -5.67 30.17 17.09
C ALA A 163 -6.06 31.33 18.02
N SER A 164 -5.65 32.55 17.65
CA SER A 164 -6.21 33.76 18.20
C SER A 164 -7.72 33.73 17.94
N THR A 165 -8.50 33.98 18.99
CA THR A 165 -9.95 34.17 18.92
C THR A 165 -10.28 35.34 18.00
N GLY A 166 -10.40 35.05 16.70
CA GLY A 166 -10.94 35.93 15.68
C GLY A 166 -12.26 35.36 15.21
N THR A 167 -13.36 35.96 15.68
CA THR A 167 -14.72 35.66 15.25
C THR A 167 -14.83 35.83 13.74
N THR A 168 -14.74 34.72 13.01
CA THR A 168 -15.11 34.67 11.60
C THR A 168 -15.99 33.45 11.39
N SER A 169 -17.22 33.71 10.97
CA SER A 169 -18.31 32.76 10.78
C SER A 169 -17.89 31.55 9.92
N PRO A 170 -18.20 30.29 10.29
CA PRO A 170 -17.79 29.15 9.50
C PRO A 170 -18.70 29.04 8.26
N ARG A 171 -18.13 29.22 7.08
CA ARG A 171 -18.71 28.63 5.87
C ARG A 171 -18.65 27.12 6.05
N ARG A 172 -19.77 26.49 6.39
CA ARG A 172 -19.98 25.05 6.24
C ARG A 172 -19.87 24.71 4.75
N THR A 173 -18.70 24.28 4.31
CA THR A 173 -18.58 23.47 3.09
C THR A 173 -19.23 22.13 3.42
N THR A 174 -20.40 21.88 2.84
CA THR A 174 -21.08 20.59 2.96
C THR A 174 -20.23 19.56 2.22
N MET A 175 -19.50 18.71 2.96
CA MET A 175 -18.73 17.61 2.38
C MET A 175 -19.67 16.69 1.59
N SER A 176 -19.19 16.15 0.47
CA SER A 176 -19.98 15.19 -0.31
C SER A 176 -20.35 13.97 0.56
N ASN A 177 -21.54 13.40 0.38
CA ASN A 177 -21.99 12.22 1.15
C ASN A 177 -21.01 11.04 1.02
N GLY A 178 -20.39 10.88 -0.17
CA GLY A 178 -19.35 9.87 -0.40
C GLY A 178 -18.08 10.11 0.41
N LEU A 179 -17.60 11.35 0.48
CA LEU A 179 -16.41 11.69 1.28
C LEU A 179 -16.67 11.54 2.78
N GLN A 180 -17.87 11.83 3.25
CA GLN A 180 -18.27 11.60 4.64
C GLN A 180 -18.25 10.10 4.99
N GLN A 181 -18.71 9.23 4.08
CA GLN A 181 -18.65 7.77 4.27
C GLN A 181 -17.22 7.26 4.36
N LEU A 182 -16.32 7.75 3.50
CA LEU A 182 -14.88 7.42 3.56
C LEU A 182 -14.23 7.89 4.87
N LYS A 183 -14.56 9.11 5.30
CA LYS A 183 -14.08 9.65 6.58
C LYS A 183 -14.54 8.81 7.76
N ASN A 184 -15.81 8.40 7.78
CA ASN A 184 -16.36 7.54 8.82
C ASN A 184 -15.68 6.16 8.82
N TRP A 185 -15.41 5.60 7.64
CA TRP A 185 -14.68 4.33 7.51
C TRP A 185 -13.25 4.45 8.07
N LEU A 186 -12.54 5.56 7.82
CA LEU A 186 -11.22 5.82 8.40
C LEU A 186 -11.31 5.91 9.94
N LEU A 187 -12.24 6.72 10.48
CA LEU A 187 -12.41 6.90 11.93
C LEU A 187 -12.76 5.58 12.64
N ALA A 188 -13.58 4.73 12.04
CA ALA A 188 -13.95 3.43 12.62
C ALA A 188 -12.74 2.48 12.82
N ARG A 189 -11.63 2.73 12.11
CA ARG A 189 -10.40 1.92 12.19
C ARG A 189 -9.33 2.55 13.10
N HIS A 190 -9.52 3.81 13.48
CA HIS A 190 -8.61 4.60 14.31
C HIS A 190 -9.43 5.19 15.46
N SER A 191 -9.83 4.32 16.39
CA SER A 191 -10.70 4.67 17.52
C SER A 191 -10.14 5.76 18.45
N GLU A 192 -8.85 6.03 18.35
CA GLU A 192 -8.14 7.08 19.06
C GLU A 192 -8.34 8.48 18.45
N LEU A 193 -8.94 8.57 17.25
CA LEU A 193 -9.21 9.84 16.58
C LEU A 193 -10.70 10.20 16.70
N ASP A 194 -10.97 11.41 17.18
CA ASP A 194 -12.32 11.97 17.18
C ASP A 194 -12.71 12.58 15.82
N ASP A 195 -11.72 13.09 15.08
CA ASP A 195 -11.90 13.71 13.77
C ASP A 195 -10.64 13.62 12.90
N ILE A 196 -10.82 13.79 11.58
CA ILE A 196 -9.73 13.86 10.58
C ILE A 196 -9.80 15.20 9.86
N ALA A 197 -8.74 16.00 9.99
CA ALA A 197 -8.62 17.29 9.33
C ALA A 197 -8.49 17.13 7.80
N PRO A 198 -9.04 18.06 6.98
CA PRO A 198 -9.02 17.92 5.53
C PRO A 198 -7.63 17.84 4.89
N ASP A 199 -6.63 18.44 5.52
CA ASP A 199 -5.25 18.57 5.08
C ASP A 199 -4.29 17.58 5.75
N LEU A 200 -4.79 16.71 6.64
CA LEU A 200 -3.98 15.68 7.29
C LEU A 200 -3.44 14.70 6.26
N ASP A 201 -2.13 14.45 6.30
CA ASP A 201 -1.48 13.44 5.46
C ASP A 201 -1.84 12.04 5.97
N LEU A 202 -2.72 11.36 5.26
CA LEU A 202 -3.25 10.04 5.63
C LEU A 202 -2.16 8.94 5.59
N ILE A 203 -1.11 9.14 4.80
CA ILE A 203 -0.06 8.16 4.55
C ILE A 203 1.07 8.32 5.58
N GLU A 204 1.54 9.55 5.82
CA GLU A 204 2.58 9.83 6.81
C GLU A 204 2.13 9.48 8.23
N HIS A 205 0.84 9.69 8.54
CA HIS A 205 0.24 9.29 9.81
C HIS A 205 -0.13 7.81 9.89
N ARG A 206 0.17 7.01 8.86
CA ARG A 206 -0.09 5.56 8.78
C ARG A 206 -1.55 5.19 9.01
N LEU A 207 -2.47 6.06 8.60
CA LEU A 207 -3.91 5.79 8.70
C LEU A 207 -4.36 4.75 7.68
N ILE A 208 -3.53 4.48 6.67
CA ILE A 208 -3.80 3.52 5.61
C ILE A 208 -2.56 2.63 5.43
N ASP A 209 -2.70 1.33 5.73
CA ASP A 209 -1.73 0.29 5.34
C ASP A 209 -1.98 -0.20 3.90
N SER A 210 -1.08 -1.01 3.33
CA SER A 210 -1.16 -1.45 1.92
C SER A 210 -2.50 -2.14 1.57
N LEU A 211 -3.04 -2.96 2.47
CA LEU A 211 -4.30 -3.68 2.24
C LEU A 211 -5.53 -2.79 2.51
N SER A 212 -5.44 -1.87 3.47
CA SER A 212 -6.45 -0.85 3.76
C SER A 212 -6.56 0.13 2.63
N PHE A 213 -5.45 0.37 1.93
CA PHE A 213 -5.42 1.20 0.76
C PHE A 213 -6.27 0.61 -0.38
N VAL A 214 -6.18 -0.70 -0.62
CA VAL A 214 -7.01 -1.38 -1.63
C VAL A 214 -8.50 -1.29 -1.26
N GLU A 215 -8.84 -1.54 0.00
CA GLU A 215 -10.21 -1.37 0.52
C GLU A 215 -10.69 0.08 0.38
N PHE A 216 -9.83 1.05 0.69
CA PHE A 216 -10.12 2.47 0.56
C PHE A 216 -10.39 2.86 -0.89
N VAL A 217 -9.55 2.45 -1.85
CA VAL A 217 -9.75 2.72 -3.28
C VAL A 217 -11.04 2.09 -3.78
N PHE A 218 -11.36 0.88 -3.32
CA PHE A 218 -12.61 0.20 -3.67
C PHE A 218 -13.83 0.99 -3.20
N LEU A 219 -13.85 1.44 -1.95
CA LEU A 219 -14.91 2.30 -1.42
C LEU A 219 -14.98 3.65 -2.14
N LEU A 220 -13.83 4.22 -2.47
CA LEU A 220 -13.74 5.48 -3.21
C LEU A 220 -14.38 5.36 -4.60
N GLU A 221 -14.14 4.27 -5.31
CA GLU A 221 -14.78 3.96 -6.60
C GLU A 221 -16.29 3.78 -6.44
N GLN A 222 -16.74 3.03 -5.43
CA GLN A 222 -18.16 2.83 -5.14
C GLN A 222 -18.89 4.16 -4.86
N HIS A 223 -18.27 5.06 -4.10
CA HIS A 223 -18.89 6.32 -3.71
C HIS A 223 -18.73 7.43 -4.76
N SER A 224 -17.65 7.43 -5.54
CA SER A 224 -17.44 8.40 -6.62
C SER A 224 -18.17 8.01 -7.91
N GLY A 225 -18.56 6.73 -8.06
CA GLY A 225 -19.18 6.19 -9.26
C GLY A 225 -18.24 6.13 -10.47
N LYS A 226 -16.93 6.29 -10.26
CA LYS A 226 -15.91 6.29 -11.30
C LYS A 226 -14.95 5.13 -11.09
N PRO A 227 -14.62 4.33 -12.12
CA PRO A 227 -13.63 3.29 -12.00
C PRO A 227 -12.25 3.90 -11.71
N ILE A 228 -11.53 3.35 -10.73
CA ILE A 228 -10.19 3.83 -10.34
C ILE A 228 -9.17 2.73 -10.62
N GLN A 229 -8.22 3.03 -11.51
CA GLN A 229 -7.09 2.16 -11.80
C GLN A 229 -5.98 2.42 -10.80
N MET A 230 -5.63 1.42 -9.98
CA MET A 230 -4.59 1.57 -8.95
C MET A 230 -3.20 1.77 -9.56
N GLU A 231 -2.99 1.31 -10.78
CA GLU A 231 -1.72 1.41 -11.49
C GLU A 231 -1.38 2.84 -11.92
N THR A 232 -2.39 3.70 -12.08
CA THR A 232 -2.25 5.10 -12.51
C THR A 232 -2.55 6.11 -11.41
N LEU A 233 -2.95 5.63 -10.23
CA LEU A 233 -3.34 6.46 -9.10
C LEU A 233 -2.09 7.11 -8.48
N GLU A 234 -2.07 8.43 -8.42
CA GLU A 234 -0.93 9.17 -7.88
C GLU A 234 -1.08 9.39 -6.37
N VAL A 235 0.04 9.36 -5.65
CA VAL A 235 0.04 9.47 -4.17
C VAL A 235 -0.61 10.76 -3.70
N ASP A 236 -0.34 11.86 -4.41
CA ASP A 236 -0.85 13.18 -4.06
C ASP A 236 -2.36 13.33 -4.26
N GLU A 237 -3.00 12.49 -5.07
CA GLU A 237 -4.46 12.55 -5.32
C GLU A 237 -5.28 12.08 -4.12
N ILE A 238 -4.67 11.25 -3.26
CA ILE A 238 -5.34 10.64 -2.10
C ILE A 238 -4.68 10.99 -0.76
N ARG A 239 -3.63 11.82 -0.79
CA ARG A 239 -2.78 12.13 0.36
C ARG A 239 -3.55 12.75 1.51
N THR A 240 -4.58 13.53 1.21
CA THR A 240 -5.42 14.23 2.18
C THR A 240 -6.90 14.13 1.78
N LEU A 241 -7.82 14.28 2.74
CA LEU A 241 -9.26 14.28 2.44
C LEU A 241 -9.64 15.41 1.44
N GLY A 242 -8.97 16.56 1.50
CA GLY A 242 -9.16 17.65 0.55
C GLY A 242 -8.68 17.31 -0.86
N ALA A 243 -7.58 16.58 -0.99
CA ALA A 243 -7.14 16.05 -2.28
C ALA A 243 -8.17 15.06 -2.85
N ILE A 244 -8.69 14.17 -2.00
CA ILE A 244 -9.71 13.19 -2.40
C ILE A 244 -10.99 13.88 -2.87
N GLU A 245 -11.48 14.86 -2.11
CA GLU A 245 -12.66 15.65 -2.49
C GLU A 245 -12.50 16.26 -3.88
N LYS A 246 -11.36 16.91 -4.12
CA LYS A 246 -11.05 17.61 -5.36
C LYS A 246 -11.01 16.68 -6.58
N HIS A 247 -10.38 15.52 -6.47
CA HIS A 247 -10.13 14.64 -7.61
C HIS A 247 -11.30 13.67 -7.88
N PHE A 248 -11.96 13.19 -6.83
CA PHE A 248 -12.96 12.12 -6.96
C PHE A 248 -14.41 12.59 -6.76
N PHE A 249 -14.62 13.71 -6.06
CA PHE A 249 -15.93 14.29 -5.80
C PHE A 249 -16.02 15.75 -6.27
N PRO A 250 -15.68 16.07 -7.54
CA PRO A 250 -15.77 17.44 -8.01
C PRO A 250 -17.21 17.94 -7.88
N LEU A 251 -17.39 19.11 -7.28
CA LEU A 251 -18.68 19.80 -7.27
C LEU A 251 -19.15 19.96 -8.71
N GLU A 252 -20.36 19.49 -9.03
CA GLU A 252 -20.98 19.83 -10.31
C GLU A 252 -21.10 21.35 -10.38
N VAL A 253 -20.23 21.97 -11.18
CA VAL A 253 -20.41 23.36 -11.59
C VAL A 253 -21.65 23.34 -12.45
N GLY A 254 -22.76 23.82 -11.88
CA GLY A 254 -24.06 23.83 -12.53
C GLY A 254 -23.94 24.33 -13.96
N ARG A 255 -24.36 23.48 -14.91
CA ARG A 255 -24.71 23.95 -16.25
C ARG A 255 -25.87 24.93 -16.09
N ALA A 256 -25.56 26.22 -16.16
CA ALA A 256 -26.53 27.26 -16.46
C ALA A 256 -26.94 27.16 -17.94
#